data_AF-A0A1G7N7N1-F1
#
_entry.id   AF-A0A1G7N7N1-F1
#
_cell.length_a   1.000
_cell.length_b   1.000
_cell.length_c   1.000
_cell.angle_alpha   90.00
_cell.angle_beta   90.00
_cell.angle_gamma   90.00
#
_symmetry.space_group_name_H-M   'P 1'
#
loop_
_entity.id
_entity.type
_entity.pdbx_description
1 polymer ?
#
loop_
_entity_poly.entity_id
_entity_poly.type
_entity_poly.pdbx_seq_one_letter_code
_entity_poly.pdbx_strand_id
1 'polypeptide(L)'
;MLEKIITKLIIADVDIFYKDQDIVVRFYDGSREPKEEEIVNLVVVDPGFGYLYLKFKGDAALLSGYLNEIIFSSDEMVDAAIQYIEDLAPQSKNLYMPYHISRVRETSCVEYNGEY
;
A
#
# COMPACT_ATOMS: atom_id res chain seq x y z
N MET A 1 1.03 -12.21 7.62
CA MET A 1 1.84 -11.75 8.75
C MET A 1 1.62 -10.26 8.80
N LEU A 2 1.09 -9.71 9.90
CA LEU A 2 0.95 -8.26 10.05
C LEU A 2 2.35 -7.68 10.25
N GLU A 3 2.86 -6.98 9.24
CA GLU A 3 4.13 -6.26 9.35
C GLU A 3 3.82 -4.77 9.56
N LYS A 4 4.66 -4.10 10.36
CA LYS A 4 4.56 -2.66 10.58
C LYS A 4 5.72 -1.99 9.88
N ILE A 5 5.42 -0.94 9.11
CA ILE A 5 6.44 0.01 8.69
C ILE A 5 6.57 1.05 9.78
N ILE A 6 7.68 1.01 10.48
CA ILE A 6 8.12 2.07 11.38
C ILE A 6 9.36 2.67 10.76
N THR A 7 9.18 3.61 9.85
CA THR A 7 10.28 4.51 9.49
C THR A 7 10.23 5.73 10.41
N LYS A 8 11.29 6.55 10.40
CA LYS A 8 11.23 7.86 11.06
C LYS A 8 10.15 8.79 10.48
N LEU A 9 9.61 8.45 9.30
CA LEU A 9 8.77 9.32 8.49
C LEU A 9 7.32 8.84 8.42
N ILE A 10 7.05 7.54 8.54
CA ILE A 10 5.71 6.95 8.40
C ILE A 10 5.48 5.93 9.52
N ILE A 11 4.30 5.99 10.12
CA ILE A 11 3.76 4.96 11.01
C ILE A 11 2.53 4.38 10.31
N ALA A 12 2.69 3.21 9.70
CA ALA A 12 1.60 2.50 9.04
C ALA A 12 1.75 0.99 9.23
N ASP A 13 0.63 0.30 9.39
CA ASP A 13 0.55 -1.15 9.21
C ASP A 13 0.61 -1.47 7.72
N VAL A 14 1.13 -2.65 7.39
CA VAL A 14 1.17 -3.12 6.00
C VAL A 14 0.75 -4.56 5.81
N ASP A 15 0.06 -4.76 4.69
CA ASP A 15 -0.23 -6.08 4.14
C ASP A 15 0.64 -6.28 2.91
N ILE A 16 1.32 -7.42 2.84
CA ILE A 16 2.16 -7.78 1.71
C ILE A 16 1.53 -8.98 1.01
N PHE A 17 1.23 -8.80 -0.27
CA PHE A 17 0.70 -9.84 -1.13
C PHE A 17 1.71 -10.18 -2.21
N TYR A 18 1.96 -11.47 -2.38
CA TYR A 18 2.85 -11.98 -3.41
C TYR A 18 2.05 -12.69 -4.50
N LYS A 19 2.43 -12.44 -5.75
CA LYS A 19 2.02 -13.25 -6.89
C LYS A 19 3.25 -13.56 -7.73
N ASP A 20 3.69 -14.81 -7.66
CA ASP A 20 4.98 -15.23 -8.21
C ASP A 20 6.11 -14.37 -7.63
N GLN A 21 6.71 -13.49 -8.44
CA GLN A 21 7.74 -12.53 -8.00
C GLN A 21 7.18 -11.13 -7.75
N ASP A 22 5.95 -10.84 -8.19
CA ASP A 22 5.33 -9.53 -8.02
C ASP A 22 4.90 -9.31 -6.57
N ILE A 23 4.96 -8.05 -6.13
CA ILE A 23 4.68 -7.65 -4.75
C ILE A 23 3.64 -6.53 -4.76
N VAL A 24 2.57 -6.68 -3.99
CA VAL A 24 1.68 -5.57 -3.62
C VAL A 24 1.85 -5.30 -2.13
N VAL A 25 2.10 -4.04 -1.78
CA VAL A 25 2.12 -3.57 -0.39
C VAL A 25 0.97 -2.61 -0.21
N ARG A 26 0.02 -2.95 0.67
CA ARG A 26 -1.04 -2.04 1.14
C ARG A 26 -0.57 -1.38 2.43
N PHE A 27 -0.76 -0.07 2.55
CA PHE A 27 -0.45 0.72 3.74
C PHE A 27 -1.75 1.13 4.41
N TYR A 28 -1.88 1.00 5.73
CA TYR A 28 -3.11 1.33 6.45
C TYR A 28 -2.86 1.61 7.94
N ASP A 29 -3.94 1.96 8.65
CA ASP A 29 -3.99 2.04 10.12
C ASP A 29 -4.75 0.83 10.64
N GLY A 30 -4.04 -0.13 11.23
CA GLY A 30 -4.62 -1.37 11.74
C GLY A 30 -5.59 -1.15 12.91
N SER A 31 -5.63 0.03 13.53
CA SER A 31 -6.65 0.36 14.52
C SER A 31 -8.03 0.64 13.91
N ARG A 32 -8.07 0.85 12.58
CA ARG A 32 -9.29 1.09 11.81
C ARG A 32 -9.78 -0.13 11.04
N GLU A 33 -9.04 -1.24 11.08
CA GLU A 33 -9.46 -2.47 10.44
C GLU A 33 -10.66 -3.08 11.20
N PRO A 34 -11.75 -3.43 10.49
CA PRO A 34 -12.89 -4.08 11.12
C PRO A 34 -12.50 -5.44 11.71
N LYS A 35 -12.99 -5.72 12.91
CA LYS A 35 -12.91 -7.06 13.49
C LYS A 35 -13.95 -7.97 12.85
N GLU A 36 -13.70 -9.28 12.86
CA GLU A 36 -14.62 -10.29 12.31
C GLU A 36 -16.05 -10.17 12.89
N GLU A 37 -16.15 -9.87 14.18
CA GLU A 37 -17.41 -9.64 14.90
C GLU A 37 -18.14 -8.34 14.53
N GLU A 38 -17.49 -7.43 13.81
CA GLU A 38 -18.05 -6.15 13.35
C GLU A 38 -18.62 -6.26 11.91
N ILE A 39 -18.37 -7.38 11.22
CA ILE A 39 -18.83 -7.67 9.84
C ILE A 39 -20.28 -8.18 9.85
N VAL A 40 -21.21 -7.45 10.48
CA VAL A 40 -22.60 -7.90 10.63
C VAL A 40 -23.66 -6.92 10.13
N ASN A 41 -23.42 -5.60 10.13
CA ASN A 41 -24.48 -4.63 9.78
C ASN A 41 -24.06 -3.33 9.07
N LEU A 42 -22.77 -3.08 8.84
CA LEU A 42 -22.30 -1.97 8.00
C LEU A 42 -20.81 -2.18 7.76
N VAL A 43 -20.42 -2.58 6.55
CA VAL A 43 -19.00 -2.80 6.24
C VAL A 43 -18.44 -1.48 5.68
N VAL A 44 -18.28 -0.48 6.55
CA VAL A 44 -17.40 0.65 6.23
C VAL A 44 -15.97 0.14 6.40
N VAL A 45 -15.30 -0.12 5.28
CA VAL A 45 -13.89 -0.53 5.27
C VAL A 45 -13.06 0.68 4.89
N ASP A 46 -12.14 1.05 5.75
CA ASP A 46 -11.13 2.06 5.42
C ASP A 46 -10.24 1.49 4.29
N PRO A 47 -10.14 2.14 3.12
CA PRO A 47 -9.30 1.64 2.01
C PRO A 47 -7.81 1.63 2.38
N GLY A 48 -7.44 2.25 3.50
CA GLY A 48 -6.08 2.44 3.97
C GLY A 48 -5.48 3.70 3.38
N PHE A 49 -4.17 3.80 3.52
CA PHE A 49 -3.37 4.92 3.03
C PHE A 49 -2.87 4.73 1.60
N GLY A 50 -3.28 3.66 0.92
CA GLY A 50 -2.93 3.36 -0.46
C GLY A 50 -2.16 2.05 -0.62
N TYR A 51 -1.68 1.81 -1.85
CA TYR A 51 -0.88 0.64 -2.16
C TYR A 51 0.20 0.95 -3.19
N LEU A 52 1.30 0.19 -3.10
CA LEU A 52 2.34 0.09 -4.11
C LEU A 52 2.36 -1.30 -4.71
N TYR A 53 2.56 -1.39 -6.01
CA TYR A 53 2.64 -2.61 -6.79
C TYR A 53 3.94 -2.64 -7.57
N LEU A 54 4.81 -3.56 -7.19
CA LEU A 54 6.05 -3.90 -7.89
C LEU A 54 5.80 -5.11 -8.80
N LYS A 55 6.02 -4.90 -10.10
CA LYS A 55 5.87 -5.93 -11.12
C LYS A 55 7.18 -6.24 -11.80
N PHE A 56 7.57 -7.51 -11.81
CA PHE A 56 8.73 -7.98 -12.56
C PHE A 56 8.36 -8.25 -14.03
N LYS A 57 9.24 -7.86 -14.95
CA LYS A 57 9.08 -8.04 -16.40
C LYS A 57 10.42 -8.40 -17.02
N GLY A 58 10.74 -9.70 -17.04
CA GLY A 58 11.99 -10.19 -17.60
C GLY A 58 13.19 -9.68 -16.81
N ASP A 59 14.00 -8.83 -17.44
CA ASP A 59 15.19 -8.19 -16.87
C ASP A 59 14.95 -6.77 -16.34
N ALA A 60 13.68 -6.36 -16.23
CA ALA A 60 13.26 -5.09 -15.67
C ALA A 60 12.16 -5.26 -14.63
N ALA A 61 11.87 -4.19 -13.90
CA ALA A 61 10.72 -4.12 -13.01
C ALA A 61 9.97 -2.78 -13.20
N LEU A 62 8.72 -2.72 -12.76
CA LEU A 62 7.91 -1.50 -12.77
C LEU A 62 7.27 -1.33 -11.41
N LEU A 63 7.46 -0.16 -10.82
CA LEU A 63 6.79 0.21 -9.56
C LEU A 63 5.68 1.21 -9.86
N SER A 64 4.48 0.95 -9.36
CA SER A 64 3.35 1.87 -9.53
C SER A 64 2.41 1.81 -8.35
N GLY A 65 1.55 2.81 -8.19
CA GLY A 65 0.54 2.78 -7.15
C GLY A 65 0.01 4.16 -6.81
N TYR A 66 -0.77 4.22 -5.74
CA TYR A 66 -1.19 5.49 -5.16
C TYR A 66 -1.01 5.48 -3.65
N LEU A 67 -0.77 6.66 -3.11
CA LEU A 67 -0.60 6.91 -1.69
C LEU A 67 -1.49 8.09 -1.28
N ASN A 68 -2.06 8.03 -0.10
CA ASN A 68 -2.90 9.09 0.44
C ASN A 68 -2.06 10.35 0.66
N GLU A 69 -2.43 11.46 0.02
CA GLU A 69 -1.68 12.73 0.02
C GLU A 69 -1.54 13.33 1.42
N ILE A 70 -2.49 13.07 2.32
CA ILE A 70 -2.47 13.61 3.69
C ILE A 70 -1.46 12.85 4.54
N ILE A 71 -1.35 11.53 4.34
CA ILE A 71 -0.46 10.67 5.13
C ILE A 71 0.96 10.68 4.56
N PHE A 72 1.09 10.62 3.23
CA PHE A 72 2.35 10.68 2.49
C PHE A 72 2.56 12.11 1.96
N SER A 73 2.64 13.06 2.88
CA SER A 73 2.60 14.49 2.56
C SER A 73 3.89 15.06 2.00
N SER A 74 5.00 14.33 2.06
CA SER A 74 6.30 14.76 1.55
C SER A 74 6.92 13.74 0.60
N ASP A 75 7.84 14.21 -0.22
CA ASP A 75 8.55 13.33 -1.16
C ASP A 75 9.40 12.30 -0.40
N GLU A 76 9.98 12.67 0.75
CA GLU A 76 10.76 11.75 1.59
C GLU A 76 9.91 10.60 2.16
N MET A 77 8.61 10.84 2.44
CA MET A 77 7.68 9.77 2.85
C MET A 77 7.39 8.82 1.69
N VAL A 78 7.19 9.36 0.48
CA VAL A 78 7.00 8.54 -0.73
C VAL A 78 8.26 7.70 -1.00
N ASP A 79 9.44 8.30 -0.91
CA ASP A 79 10.73 7.61 -1.06
C ASP A 79 10.90 6.51 -0.01
N ALA A 80 10.48 6.74 1.24
CA ALA A 80 10.51 5.71 2.27
C ALA A 80 9.58 4.53 1.95
N ALA A 81 8.43 4.78 1.32
CA ALA A 81 7.52 3.72 0.88
C ALA A 81 8.09 2.92 -0.31
N ILE A 82 8.74 3.62 -1.26
CA ILE A 82 9.49 3.00 -2.38
C ILE A 82 10.60 2.11 -1.82
N GLN A 83 11.42 2.64 -0.91
CA GLN A 83 12.54 1.88 -0.33
C GLN A 83 12.04 0.62 0.39
N TYR A 84 10.91 0.70 1.10
CA TYR A 84 10.34 -0.47 1.77
C TYR A 84 10.02 -1.60 0.78
N ILE A 85 9.33 -1.30 -0.32
CA ILE A 85 8.99 -2.34 -1.31
C ILE A 85 10.23 -2.83 -2.08
N GLU A 86 11.24 -1.99 -2.30
CA GLU A 86 12.54 -2.41 -2.85
C GLU A 86 13.29 -3.38 -1.92
N ASP A 87 13.26 -3.12 -0.61
CA ASP A 87 13.91 -3.97 0.39
C ASP A 87 13.26 -5.36 0.49
N LEU A 88 11.95 -5.44 0.22
CA LEU A 88 11.21 -6.71 0.11
C LEU A 88 11.55 -7.49 -1.16
N ALA A 89 12.13 -6.85 -2.16
CA ALA A 89 12.44 -7.43 -3.47
C ALA A 89 13.94 -7.36 -3.76
N PRO A 90 14.81 -8.06 -3.01
CA PRO A 90 16.26 -7.96 -3.19
C PRO A 90 16.73 -8.27 -4.63
N GLN A 91 15.96 -9.05 -5.39
CA GLN A 91 16.19 -9.32 -6.81
C GLN A 91 16.03 -8.10 -7.73
N SER A 92 15.38 -7.01 -7.28
CA SER A 92 15.22 -5.77 -8.06
C SER A 92 16.43 -4.82 -7.97
N LYS A 93 17.35 -5.02 -7.01
CA LYS A 93 18.46 -4.07 -6.72
C LYS A 93 19.37 -3.74 -7.91
N ASN A 94 19.41 -4.58 -8.92
CA ASN A 94 20.23 -4.38 -10.13
C ASN A 94 19.39 -4.29 -11.42
N LEU A 95 18.06 -4.22 -11.31
CA LEU A 95 17.17 -4.12 -12.45
C LEU A 95 16.86 -2.66 -12.74
N TYR A 96 16.63 -2.35 -14.01
CA TYR A 96 16.01 -1.08 -14.36
C TYR A 96 14.57 -1.07 -13.84
N MET A 97 14.28 -0.16 -12.91
CA MET A 97 12.97 -0.07 -12.25
C MET A 97 12.47 1.38 -12.20
N PRO A 98 11.82 1.87 -13.26
CA PRO A 98 11.12 3.15 -13.19
C PRO A 98 9.87 3.04 -12.31
N TYR A 99 9.50 4.15 -11.68
CA TYR A 99 8.31 4.25 -10.84
C TYR A 99 7.36 5.36 -11.28
N HIS A 100 6.07 5.14 -11.06
CA HIS A 100 5.02 6.17 -11.13
C HIS A 100 4.08 6.01 -9.95
N ILE A 101 4.17 6.92 -8.98
CA ILE A 101 3.35 6.89 -7.77
C ILE A 101 2.51 8.16 -7.71
N SER A 102 1.21 8.01 -7.63
CA SER A 102 0.27 9.13 -7.49
C SER A 102 0.00 9.40 -6.01
N ARG A 103 0.13 10.65 -5.57
CA ARG A 103 -0.47 11.08 -4.31
C ARG A 103 -1.92 11.47 -4.57
N VAL A 104 -2.85 10.88 -3.84
CA VAL A 104 -4.29 11.07 -4.06
C VAL A 104 -4.96 11.57 -2.80
N ARG A 105 -5.92 12.48 -2.99
CA ARG A 105 -6.81 12.93 -1.92
C ARG A 105 -8.19 12.34 -2.15
N GLU A 106 -8.68 11.62 -1.17
CA GLU A 106 -10.05 11.12 -1.16
C GLU A 106 -11.03 12.28 -1.00
N THR A 107 -12.05 12.30 -1.84
CA THR A 107 -13.08 13.36 -1.87
C THR A 107 -14.49 12.82 -1.67
N SER A 108 -14.69 11.51 -1.84
CA SER A 108 -15.96 10.82 -1.67
C SER A 108 -15.74 9.32 -1.50
N CYS A 109 -16.74 8.62 -0.98
CA CYS A 109 -16.79 7.15 -0.90
C CYS A 109 -18.10 6.64 -1.51
N VAL A 110 -18.10 5.36 -1.90
CA VAL A 110 -19.31 4.61 -2.25
C VAL A 110 -19.39 3.43 -1.29
N GLU A 111 -20.54 3.27 -0.66
CA GLU A 111 -20.76 2.24 0.36
C GLU A 111 -21.79 1.22 -0.15
N TYR A 112 -21.54 -0.06 0.17
CA TYR A 112 -22.49 -1.15 -0.08
C TYR A 112 -22.67 -1.94 1.22
N ASN A 113 -23.91 -2.04 1.69
CA ASN A 113 -24.25 -2.69 2.96
C ASN A 113 -24.68 -4.17 2.79
N GLY A 114 -24.48 -4.76 1.61
CA GLY A 114 -24.88 -6.15 1.35
C GLY A 114 -26.35 -6.33 0.93
N GLU A 115 -27.15 -5.26 0.89
CA GLU A 115 -28.56 -5.31 0.49
C GLU A 115 -28.79 -4.45 -0.76
N TYR A 116 -29.38 -5.05 -1.80
CA TYR A 116 -29.95 -4.36 -2.97
C TYR A 116 -31.39 -4.86 -3.19
#